data_AF-A0A0U1QLE0-F1
#
_entry.id   AF-A0A0U1QLE0-F1
#
_cell.length_a   1.000
_cell.length_b   1.000
_cell.length_c   1.000
_cell.angle_alpha   90.00
_cell.angle_beta   90.00
_cell.angle_gamma   90.00
#
_symmetry.space_group_name_H-M   'P 1'
#
loop_
_entity.id
_entity.type
_entity.pdbx_description
1 polymer ?
#
loop_
_entity_poly.entity_id
_entity_poly.type
_entity_poly.pdbx_seq_one_letter_code
_entity_poly.pdbx_strand_id
1 'polypeptide(L)'
;MTEFNPELIRALANGDAQALEQIKSYPLTVRMALGTAVDQLRRDENIVPMSGGGFSLYEQKPSSYMDTEAVGKALAERNKKLREAEELKEKIREEHLLKVAKQQATRARLGLRYDR
;
A
#
# COMPACT_ATOMS: atom_id res chain seq x y z
N MET A 1 27.48 13.52 -18.04
CA MET A 1 26.47 12.45 -18.16
C MET A 1 27.22 11.20 -18.57
N THR A 2 27.02 10.08 -17.89
CA THR A 2 27.67 8.81 -18.27
C THR A 2 27.14 8.38 -19.62
N GLU A 3 28.01 8.43 -20.64
CA GLU A 3 27.71 8.01 -22.01
C GLU A 3 27.54 6.49 -22.05
N PHE A 4 26.35 6.02 -21.71
CA PHE A 4 25.99 4.62 -21.91
C PHE A 4 25.79 4.37 -23.41
N ASN A 5 26.17 3.18 -23.88
CA ASN A 5 26.02 2.82 -25.28
C ASN A 5 24.54 2.95 -25.70
N PRO A 6 24.20 3.83 -26.66
CA PRO A 6 22.82 4.09 -27.06
C PRO A 6 22.12 2.84 -27.63
N GLU A 7 22.86 1.93 -28.24
CA GLU A 7 22.31 0.67 -28.76
C GLU A 7 21.81 -0.23 -27.63
N LEU A 8 22.53 -0.26 -26.52
CA LEU A 8 22.17 -1.04 -25.33
C LEU A 8 20.93 -0.45 -24.65
N ILE A 9 20.81 0.88 -24.55
CA ILE A 9 19.62 1.55 -24.01
C ILE A 9 18.40 1.25 -24.89
N ARG A 10 18.55 1.28 -26.21
CA ARG A 10 17.46 1.00 -27.15
C ARG A 10 17.03 -0.47 -27.12
N ALA A 11 17.98 -1.40 -27.05
CA ALA A 11 17.70 -2.83 -26.90
C ALA A 11 16.91 -3.11 -25.61
N LEU A 12 17.30 -2.49 -24.49
CA LEU A 12 16.57 -2.60 -23.22
C LEU A 12 15.19 -1.96 -23.26
N ALA A 13 15.07 -0.80 -23.90
CA ALA A 13 13.79 -0.12 -24.06
C ALA A 13 12.79 -1.01 -24.81
N ASN A 14 13.24 -1.70 -25.86
CA ASN A 14 12.46 -2.64 -26.66
C ASN A 14 12.18 -3.98 -25.97
N GLY A 15 12.90 -4.29 -24.90
CA GLY A 15 12.68 -5.48 -24.09
C GLY A 15 13.51 -6.69 -24.51
N ASP A 16 14.74 -6.49 -25.00
CA ASP A 16 15.66 -7.57 -25.35
C ASP A 16 16.19 -8.31 -24.11
N ALA A 17 16.02 -9.63 -24.10
CA ALA A 17 16.45 -10.51 -23.01
C ALA A 17 17.98 -10.60 -22.88
N GLN A 18 18.71 -10.51 -23.99
CA GLN A 18 20.18 -10.61 -23.97
C GLN A 18 20.82 -9.39 -23.31
N ALA A 19 20.30 -8.20 -23.58
CA ALA A 19 20.74 -6.96 -22.96
C ALA A 19 20.48 -6.96 -21.44
N LEU A 20 19.38 -7.58 -20.99
CA LEU A 20 19.02 -7.66 -19.58
C LEU A 20 19.96 -8.57 -18.79
N GLU A 21 20.38 -9.70 -19.37
CA GLU A 21 21.36 -10.61 -18.74
C GLU A 21 22.73 -9.94 -18.58
N GLN A 22 23.16 -9.15 -19.56
CA GLN A 22 24.42 -8.40 -19.48
C GLN A 22 24.39 -7.40 -18.32
N ILE A 23 23.24 -6.77 -18.07
CA ILE A 23 23.12 -5.73 -17.04
C ILE A 23 23.06 -6.30 -15.63
N LYS A 24 22.63 -7.55 -15.45
CA LYS A 24 22.64 -8.23 -14.15
C LYS A 24 24.05 -8.30 -13.53
N SER A 25 25.10 -8.31 -14.37
CA SER A 25 26.50 -8.30 -13.92
C SER A 25 26.97 -6.95 -13.38
N TYR A 26 26.28 -5.84 -13.69
CA TYR A 26 26.72 -4.51 -13.29
C TYR A 26 26.36 -4.17 -11.82
N PRO A 27 27.16 -3.29 -11.18
CA PRO A 27 26.84 -2.74 -9.87
C PRO A 27 25.45 -2.08 -9.85
N LEU A 28 24.77 -2.15 -8.70
CA LEU A 28 23.40 -1.65 -8.54
C LEU A 28 23.24 -0.18 -8.98
N THR A 29 24.22 0.67 -8.64
CA THR A 29 24.23 2.08 -9.02
C THR A 29 24.21 2.29 -10.54
N VAL A 30 24.95 1.46 -11.29
CA VAL A 30 24.98 1.50 -12.76
C VAL A 30 23.67 0.99 -13.35
N ARG A 31 23.08 -0.06 -12.77
CA ARG A 31 21.77 -0.57 -13.18
C ARG A 31 20.66 0.46 -13.00
N MET A 32 20.68 1.20 -11.89
CA MET A 32 19.71 2.26 -11.65
C MET A 32 19.86 3.41 -12.66
N ALA A 33 21.09 3.84 -12.93
CA ALA A 33 21.34 4.88 -13.94
C ALA A 33 20.88 4.44 -15.34
N LEU A 34 21.17 3.20 -15.74
CA LEU A 34 20.67 2.63 -16.99
C LEU A 34 19.14 2.53 -17.02
N GLY A 35 18.52 2.11 -15.92
CA GLY A 35 17.06 2.08 -15.80
C GLY A 35 16.43 3.46 -16.03
N THR A 36 16.99 4.52 -15.43
CA THR A 36 16.48 5.88 -15.65
C THR A 36 16.62 6.35 -17.11
N ALA A 37 17.73 6.01 -17.78
CA ALA A 37 17.94 6.37 -19.18
C ALA A 37 16.99 5.59 -20.12
N VAL A 38 16.75 4.31 -19.84
CA VAL A 38 15.79 3.47 -20.59
C VAL A 38 14.36 3.98 -20.40
N ASP A 39 13.98 4.33 -19.18
CA ASP A 39 12.64 4.86 -18.88
C ASP A 39 12.40 6.22 -19.55
N GLN A 40 13.44 7.06 -19.63
CA GLN A 40 13.35 8.33 -20.34
C GLN A 40 13.20 8.11 -21.86
N LEU A 41 14.00 7.23 -22.45
CA LEU A 41 13.87 6.88 -23.87
C LEU A 41 12.48 6.29 -24.21
N ARG A 42 11.93 5.44 -23.33
CA ARG A 42 10.57 4.88 -23.51
C ARG A 42 9.49 5.96 -23.52
N ARG A 43 9.64 7.01 -22.70
CA ARG A 43 8.71 8.15 -22.67
C ARG A 43 8.86 9.04 -23.91
N ASP A 44 10.10 9.31 -24.32
CA ASP A 44 10.40 10.22 -25.43
C ASP A 44 10.02 9.59 -26.79
N GLU A 45 10.30 8.30 -26.99
CA GLU A 45 10.03 7.57 -28.25
C GLU A 45 8.71 6.78 -28.24
N ASN A 46 7.93 6.85 -27.16
CA ASN A 46 6.68 6.10 -26.95
C ASN A 46 6.80 4.59 -27.26
N ILE A 47 7.92 3.99 -26.84
CA ILE A 47 8.24 2.58 -27.11
C ILE A 47 7.42 1.70 -26.18
N VAL A 48 6.54 0.87 -26.75
CA VAL A 48 5.91 -0.24 -26.05
C VAL A 48 6.81 -1.48 -26.20
N PRO A 49 7.35 -2.04 -25.11
CA PRO A 49 8.23 -3.20 -25.19
C PRO A 49 7.49 -4.39 -25.83
N MET A 50 8.16 -5.08 -26.76
CA MET A 50 7.58 -6.17 -27.56
C MET A 50 7.22 -7.40 -26.71
N SER A 51 7.90 -7.62 -25.57
CA SER A 51 7.54 -8.67 -24.61
C SER A 51 6.49 -8.14 -23.63
N GLY A 52 5.22 -8.24 -24.03
CA GLY A 52 4.08 -7.91 -23.20
C GLY A 52 4.08 -8.74 -21.91
N GLY A 53 4.47 -8.12 -20.79
CA GLY A 53 4.10 -8.60 -19.44
C GLY A 53 5.18 -8.77 -18.38
N GLY A 54 6.46 -8.39 -18.60
CA GLY A 54 7.50 -8.75 -17.60
C GLY A 54 8.70 -7.82 -17.43
N PHE A 55 8.75 -6.65 -18.07
CA PHE A 55 9.92 -5.77 -18.00
C PHE A 55 9.95 -4.91 -16.73
N SER A 56 10.14 -5.52 -15.56
CA SER A 56 10.61 -4.79 -14.37
C SER A 56 12.14 -4.92 -14.29
N LEU A 57 12.88 -3.86 -14.61
CA LEU A 57 14.31 -3.75 -14.27
C LEU A 57 14.56 -3.90 -12.76
N TYR A 58 13.50 -3.73 -11.96
CA TYR A 58 13.44 -3.93 -10.52
C TYR A 58 12.80 -5.28 -10.20
N GLU A 59 13.42 -6.38 -10.65
CA GLU A 59 13.04 -7.73 -10.22
C GLU A 59 13.19 -7.79 -8.69
N GLN A 60 12.14 -7.40 -7.95
CA GLN A 60 12.08 -7.49 -6.50
C GLN A 60 12.03 -8.99 -6.21
N LYS A 61 13.10 -9.52 -5.61
CA LYS A 61 13.09 -10.88 -5.09
C LYS A 61 11.80 -11.03 -4.28
N PRO A 62 10.95 -12.04 -4.57
CA PRO A 62 9.75 -12.25 -3.77
C PRO A 62 10.19 -12.34 -2.32
N SER A 63 9.72 -11.38 -1.52
CA SER A 63 10.10 -11.26 -0.12
C SER A 63 9.93 -12.63 0.53
N SER A 64 11.03 -13.18 1.04
CA SER A 64 11.07 -14.52 1.60
C SER A 64 9.95 -14.69 2.63
N TYR A 65 9.05 -15.64 2.38
CA TYR A 65 8.26 -16.34 3.41
C TYR A 65 7.67 -15.44 4.50
N MET A 66 6.69 -14.61 4.13
CA MET A 66 5.67 -14.20 5.09
C MET A 66 4.61 -15.28 5.05
N ASP A 67 4.52 -16.09 6.10
CA ASP A 67 3.53 -17.15 6.26
C ASP A 67 2.12 -16.53 6.16
N THR A 68 1.52 -16.64 4.96
CA THR A 68 0.30 -15.92 4.59
C THR A 68 -0.87 -16.34 5.47
N GLU A 69 -0.85 -17.57 6.00
CA GLU A 69 -1.82 -18.05 6.98
C GLU A 69 -1.68 -17.37 8.33
N ALA A 70 -0.44 -17.18 8.81
CA ALA A 70 -0.19 -16.50 10.08
C ALA A 70 -0.65 -15.03 10.03
N VAL A 71 -0.39 -14.34 8.91
CA VAL A 71 -0.89 -12.98 8.67
C VAL A 71 -2.41 -12.95 8.61
N GLY A 72 -3.03 -13.91 7.92
CA GLY A 72 -4.48 -14.03 7.84
C GLY A 72 -5.14 -14.23 9.22
N LYS A 73 -4.58 -15.10 10.06
CA LYS A 73 -5.05 -15.33 11.44
C LYS A 73 -4.91 -14.08 12.31
N ALA A 74 -3.76 -13.41 12.27
CA ALA A 74 -3.53 -12.19 13.04
C ALA A 74 -4.51 -11.05 12.66
N LEU A 75 -4.80 -10.90 11.37
CA LEU A 75 -5.80 -9.94 10.90
C LEU A 75 -7.22 -10.29 11.34
N ALA A 76 -7.60 -11.57 11.28
CA ALA A 76 -8.91 -12.02 11.74
C ALA A 76 -9.11 -11.78 13.24
N GLU A 77 -8.10 -12.08 14.07
CA GLU A 77 -8.15 -11.81 15.51
C GLU A 77 -8.24 -10.30 15.82
N ARG A 78 -7.46 -9.47 15.11
CA ARG A 78 -7.52 -8.02 15.26
C ARG A 78 -8.92 -7.49 14.94
N ASN A 79 -9.51 -7.94 13.83
CA ASN A 79 -10.84 -7.51 13.42
C ASN A 79 -11.92 -7.93 14.41
N LYS A 80 -11.82 -9.13 15.01
CA LYS A 80 -12.74 -9.55 16.08
C LYS A 80 -12.67 -8.61 17.29
N LYS A 81 -11.47 -8.32 17.79
CA LYS A 81 -11.26 -7.40 18.93
C LYS A 81 -11.81 -5.99 18.67
N LEU A 82 -11.67 -5.50 17.44
CA LEU A 82 -12.21 -4.19 17.06
C LEU A 82 -13.75 -4.16 17.10
N ARG A 83 -14.41 -5.20 16.57
CA ARG A 83 -15.88 -5.31 16.63
C ARG A 83 -16.39 -5.38 18.07
N GLU A 84 -15.77 -6.21 18.90
CA GLU A 84 -16.14 -6.32 20.32
C GLU A 84 -15.99 -4.98 21.05
N ALA A 85 -14.93 -4.22 20.76
CA ALA A 85 -14.72 -2.90 21.34
C ALA A 85 -15.74 -1.86 20.85
N GLU A 86 -16.19 -1.93 19.59
CA GLU A 86 -17.23 -1.07 19.04
C GLU A 86 -18.59 -1.37 19.67
N GLU A 87 -18.97 -2.64 19.78
CA GLU A 87 -20.21 -3.06 20.43
C GLU A 87 -20.29 -2.60 21.90
N LEU A 88 -19.17 -2.69 22.63
CA LEU A 88 -19.10 -2.19 24.01
C LEU A 88 -19.26 -0.67 24.07
N LYS A 89 -18.67 0.07 23.13
CA LYS A 89 -18.83 1.53 23.07
C LYS A 89 -20.27 1.93 22.77
N GLU A 90 -20.95 1.22 21.87
CA GLU A 90 -22.35 1.48 21.56
C GLU A 90 -23.26 1.22 22.77
N LYS A 91 -23.09 0.08 23.45
CA LYS A 91 -23.82 -0.22 24.69
C LYS A 91 -23.64 0.86 25.76
N ILE A 92 -22.41 1.31 25.97
CA ILE A 92 -22.13 2.37 26.96
C ILE A 92 -22.80 3.69 26.56
N ARG A 93 -22.82 4.04 25.26
CA ARG A 93 -23.52 5.25 24.79
C ARG A 93 -25.02 5.14 25.01
N GLU A 94 -25.64 4.01 24.66
CA GLU A 94 -27.07 3.79 24.85
C GLU A 94 -27.46 3.87 26.32
N GLU A 95 -26.72 3.19 27.20
CA GLU A 95 -26.96 3.24 28.64
C GLU A 95 -26.83 4.67 29.20
N HIS A 96 -25.83 5.41 28.75
CA HIS A 96 -25.64 6.80 29.16
C HIS A 96 -26.80 7.68 28.69
N LEU A 97 -27.22 7.56 27.44
CA LEU A 97 -28.37 8.29 26.90
C LEU A 97 -29.66 7.96 27.67
N LEU A 98 -29.89 6.70 27.99
CA LEU A 98 -31.04 6.27 28.80
C LEU A 98 -31.01 6.87 30.21
N LYS A 99 -29.83 6.89 30.85
CA LYS A 99 -29.66 7.52 32.17
C LYS A 99 -29.95 9.03 32.12
N VAL A 100 -29.40 9.73 31.13
CA VAL A 100 -29.62 11.18 30.95
C VAL A 100 -31.09 11.47 30.67
N ALA A 101 -31.73 10.71 29.77
CA ALA A 101 -33.15 10.87 29.46
C ALA A 101 -34.04 10.64 30.69
N LYS A 102 -33.76 9.60 31.50
CA LYS A 102 -34.46 9.36 32.77
C LYS A 102 -34.27 10.50 33.75
N GLN A 103 -33.04 11.01 33.91
CA GLN A 103 -32.75 12.13 34.80
C GLN A 103 -33.43 13.44 34.35
N GLN A 104 -33.49 13.70 33.05
CA GLN A 104 -34.22 14.84 32.50
C GLN A 104 -35.72 14.67 32.72
N ALA A 105 -36.28 13.48 32.48
CA ALA A 105 -37.69 13.21 32.69
C ALA A 105 -38.10 13.34 34.17
N THR A 106 -37.28 12.85 35.11
CA THR A 106 -37.55 13.00 36.54
C THR A 106 -37.44 14.46 36.98
N ARG A 107 -36.44 15.21 36.52
CA ARG A 107 -36.31 16.65 36.80
C ARG A 107 -37.49 17.46 36.24
N ALA A 108 -37.91 17.18 35.01
CA ALA A 108 -39.06 17.82 34.40
C ALA A 108 -40.35 17.56 35.18
N ARG A 109 -40.54 16.31 35.66
CA ARG A 109 -41.67 15.96 36.55
C ARG A 109 -41.62 16.70 37.90
N LEU A 110 -40.42 16.96 38.42
CA LEU A 110 -40.21 17.70 39.66
C LEU A 110 -40.21 19.23 39.48
N GLY A 111 -40.40 19.73 38.25
CA GLY A 111 -40.44 21.17 37.96
C GLY A 111 -39.10 21.91 38.12
N LEU A 112 -37.98 21.18 38.24
CA LEU A 112 -36.65 21.77 38.43
C LEU A 112 -36.09 22.23 37.07
N ARG A 113 -35.84 23.55 36.92
CA ARG A 113 -35.18 24.12 35.74
C ARG A 113 -33.66 23.94 35.78
N TYR A 114 -33.04 23.93 34.61
CA TYR A 114 -31.59 23.87 34.44
C TYR A 114 -31.04 25.26 34.75
N ASP A 115 -30.58 25.49 35.97
CA ASP A 115 -29.72 26.65 36.25
C ASP A 115 -28.37 26.38 35.57
N ARG A 116 -27.97 27.27 34.67
CA ARG A 116 -26.71 27.22 33.95
C ARG A 116 -25.55 27.59 34.86
#